data_AF-A0A064C8S6-F1
#
_entry.id   AF-A0A064C8S6-F1
#
_cell.length_a   1.000
_cell.length_b   1.000
_cell.length_c   1.000
_cell.angle_alpha   90.00
_cell.angle_beta   90.00
_cell.angle_gamma   90.00
#
_symmetry.space_group_name_H-M   'P 1'
#
loop_
_entity.id
_entity.type
_entity.pdbx_description
1 polymer ?
#
loop_
_entity_poly.entity_id
_entity_poly.type
_entity_poly.pdbx_seq_one_letter_code
_entity_poly.pdbx_strand_id
1 'polypeptide(L)' 'MADASNVRHDTIVVPDTMSPAQVRSLAEQKAQAQVGDDDIVVFLHLHGSRPVGGEHGTEVEWRYSYQVIPPGGPTADTAG' A
#
# COMPACT_ATOMS: atom_id res chain seq x y z
N MET A 1 15.63 15.23 -7.75
CA MET A 1 14.34 15.43 -7.06
C MET A 1 13.83 14.04 -6.73
N ALA A 2 13.54 13.73 -5.46
CA ALA A 2 13.05 12.41 -5.08
C ALA A 2 11.75 12.16 -5.85
N ASP A 3 11.74 11.13 -6.69
CA ASP A 3 10.65 10.84 -7.60
C ASP A 3 9.39 10.52 -6.78
N ALA A 4 8.51 11.51 -6.66
CA ALA A 4 7.18 11.33 -6.09
C ALA A 4 6.31 10.36 -6.93
N SER A 5 6.82 9.90 -8.08
CA SER A 5 6.11 9.05 -9.03
C SER A 5 6.04 7.58 -8.60
N ASN A 6 6.75 7.16 -7.55
CA ASN A 6 6.70 5.77 -7.06
C ASN A 6 5.82 5.53 -5.83
N VAL A 7 5.00 6.52 -5.43
CA VAL A 7 3.98 6.36 -4.40
C VAL A 7 2.71 5.82 -5.03
N ARG A 8 2.34 4.58 -4.70
CA ARG A 8 1.07 3.96 -5.08
C ARG A 8 0.04 4.12 -3.97
N HIS A 9 -1.23 4.18 -4.39
CA HIS A 9 -2.38 4.27 -3.51
C HIS A 9 -3.31 3.09 -3.81
N ASP A 10 -3.80 2.44 -2.78
CA ASP A 10 -4.67 1.29 -2.91
C ASP A 10 -5.63 1.19 -1.72
N THR A 11 -6.58 0.26 -1.81
CA THR A 11 -7.61 0.04 -0.80
C THR A 11 -7.74 -1.43 -0.47
N ILE A 12 -7.97 -1.72 0.80
CA ILE A 12 -8.24 -3.09 1.27
C ILE A 12 -9.50 -3.13 2.10
N VAL A 13 -10.38 -4.08 1.79
CA VAL A 13 -11.58 -4.36 2.57
C VAL A 13 -11.24 -5.49 3.54
N VAL A 14 -11.49 -5.24 4.82
CA VAL A 14 -11.21 -6.16 5.92
C VAL A 14 -12.35 -6.11 6.94
N PRO A 15 -12.49 -7.11 7.80
CA PRO A 15 -13.42 -7.03 8.92
C PRO A 15 -13.12 -5.86 9.85
N ASP A 16 -14.14 -5.23 10.43
CA ASP A 16 -14.00 -4.12 11.40
C ASP A 16 -13.29 -4.55 12.70
N THR A 17 -13.34 -5.85 12.99
CA THR A 17 -12.64 -6.49 14.11
C THR A 17 -11.11 -6.53 13.95
N MET A 18 -10.59 -6.29 12.73
CA MET A 18 -9.17 -6.34 12.45
C MET A 18 -8.46 -5.07 12.92
N SER A 19 -7.41 -5.23 13.73
CA SER A 19 -6.65 -4.10 14.26
C SER A 19 -5.82 -3.39 13.18
N PRO A 20 -5.55 -2.07 13.28
CA PRO A 20 -4.77 -1.34 12.28
C PRO A 20 -3.40 -1.96 11.97
N ALA A 21 -2.74 -2.57 12.96
CA ALA A 21 -1.48 -3.29 12.75
C ALA A 21 -1.64 -4.53 11.86
N GLN A 22 -2.72 -5.30 12.04
CA GLN A 22 -3.03 -6.46 11.20
C GLN A 22 -3.40 -6.03 9.79
N VAL A 23 -4.19 -4.96 9.65
CA VAL A 23 -4.53 -4.37 8.35
C VAL A 23 -3.27 -3.93 7.62
N ARG A 24 -2.33 -3.29 8.33
CA ARG A 24 -1.05 -2.88 7.76
C ARG A 24 -0.27 -4.07 7.22
N SER A 25 -0.07 -5.13 8.01
CA SER A 25 0.67 -6.31 7.56
C SER A 25 0.02 -6.99 6.35
N LEU A 26 -1.32 -7.04 6.32
CA LEU A 26 -2.06 -7.57 5.18
C LEU A 26 -1.92 -6.70 3.93
N ALA A 27 -1.98 -5.37 4.10
CA ALA A 27 -1.77 -4.42 3.02
C ALA A 27 -0.33 -4.49 2.47
N GLU A 28 0.68 -4.63 3.33
CA GLU A 28 2.08 -4.82 2.94
C GLU A 28 2.23 -6.12 2.12
N GLN A 29 1.66 -7.23 2.58
CA GLN A 29 1.72 -8.51 1.87
C GLN A 29 1.01 -8.46 0.51
N LYS A 30 -0.19 -7.85 0.45
CA LYS A 30 -0.96 -7.71 -0.80
C LYS A 30 -0.29 -6.75 -1.77
N ALA A 31 0.31 -5.67 -1.29
CA ALA A 31 1.08 -4.74 -2.12
C ALA A 31 2.33 -5.43 -2.66
N GLN A 32 3.06 -6.18 -1.82
CA GLN A 32 4.25 -6.92 -2.24
C GLN A 32 3.93 -7.97 -3.31
N ALA A 33 2.77 -8.63 -3.23
CA ALA A 33 2.33 -9.58 -4.25
C ALA A 33 1.91 -8.94 -5.59
N GLN A 34 1.76 -7.61 -5.64
CA GLN A 34 1.35 -6.85 -6.83
C GLN A 34 2.51 -6.11 -7.52
N VAL A 35 3.70 -6.09 -6.91
CA VAL A 35 4.91 -5.52 -7.52
C VAL A 35 5.75 -6.64 -8.14
N GLY A 36 6.73 -6.31 -8.99
CA GLY A 36 7.60 -7.33 -9.57
C GLY A 36 8.39 -8.08 -8.51
N ASP A 37 8.83 -9.31 -8.81
CA ASP A 37 9.62 -10.16 -7.89
C ASP A 37 10.85 -9.47 -7.27
N ASP A 38 11.33 -8.46 -7.99
CA ASP A 38 12.54 -7.70 -7.75
C ASP A 38 12.25 -6.37 -7.00
N ASP A 39 11.00 -5.91 -7.02
CA ASP A 39 10.56 -4.66 -6.41
C ASP A 39 10.22 -4.85 -4.92
N ILE A 40 10.48 -3.84 -4.10
CA ILE A 40 10.19 -3.88 -2.67
C ILE A 40 9.17 -2.80 -2.29
N VAL A 41 8.12 -3.19 -1.57
CA VAL A 41 7.16 -2.27 -0.97
C VAL A 41 7.72 -1.73 0.35
N VAL A 42 7.79 -0.40 0.46
CA VAL A 42 8.27 0.30 1.66
C VAL A 42 7.36 1.48 2.01
N PHE A 43 7.55 2.02 3.22
CA PHE A 43 6.85 3.21 3.73
C PHE A 43 5.31 3.12 3.60
N LEU A 44 4.72 1.94 3.84
CA LEU A 44 3.27 1.79 3.82
C LEU A 44 2.62 2.62 4.94
N HIS A 45 1.65 3.43 4.56
CA HIS A 45 0.91 4.32 5.45
C HIS A 45 -0.60 4.09 5.32
N LEU A 46 -1.27 3.89 6.45
CA LEU A 46 -2.72 3.79 6.53
C LEU A 46 -3.32 5.19 6.77
N HIS A 47 -4.18 5.65 5.87
CA HIS A 47 -4.82 6.98 5.97
C HIS A 47 -6.09 6.98 6.83
N GLY A 48 -6.72 5.82 6.97
CA GLY A 48 -7.96 5.64 7.73
C GLY A 48 -8.97 4.77 6.99
N SER A 49 -9.98 4.33 7.73
CA SER A 49 -11.02 3.43 7.22
C SER A 49 -12.36 4.12 7.01
N ARG A 50 -13.18 3.52 6.15
CA ARG A 50 -14.61 3.81 6.01
C ARG A 50 -15.41 2.52 6.08
N PRO A 51 -16.59 2.50 6.71
CA PRO A 51 -17.45 1.32 6.71
C PRO A 51 -17.91 0.98 5.29
N VAL A 52 -18.02 -0.31 5.00
CA VAL A 52 -18.50 -0.87 3.73
C VAL A 52 -19.75 -1.66 4.04
N GLY A 53 -20.83 -1.41 3.29
CA GLY A 53 -22.06 -2.21 3.41
C GLY A 53 -23.05 -1.75 4.49
N GLY A 54 -23.44 -0.46 4.50
CA GLY A 54 -24.62 0.02 5.23
C GLY A 54 -24.62 -0.23 6.76
N GLU A 55 -25.80 -0.13 7.38
CA GLU A 55 -25.99 -0.19 8.85
C GLU A 55 -25.52 -1.50 9.53
N HIS A 56 -25.28 -2.58 8.77
CA HIS A 56 -24.88 -3.88 9.30
C HIS A 56 -23.54 -4.39 8.74
N GLY A 57 -22.82 -3.56 7.99
CA GLY A 57 -21.54 -3.93 7.40
C GLY A 57 -20.48 -4.13 8.47
N THR A 58 -20.05 -5.38 8.66
CA THR A 58 -18.89 -5.73 9.52
C THR A 58 -17.57 -5.54 8.78
N GLU A 59 -17.58 -4.86 7.65
CA GLU A 59 -16.44 -4.66 6.78
C GLU A 59 -16.08 -3.17 6.74
N VAL A 60 -14.79 -2.90 6.72
CA VAL A 60 -14.23 -1.56 6.60
C VAL A 60 -13.20 -1.55 5.47
N GLU A 61 -13.28 -0.53 4.64
CA GLU A 61 -12.31 -0.27 3.59
C GLU A 61 -11.26 0.67 4.15
N TRP A 62 -10.02 0.21 4.18
CA TRP A 62 -8.86 1.01 4.55
C TRP A 62 -8.17 1.54 3.30
N ARG A 63 -7.91 2.85 3.30
CA ARG A 63 -7.09 3.51 2.29
C ARG A 63 -5.65 3.53 2.74
N TYR A 64 -4.74 3.13 1.86
CA TYR A 64 -3.32 3.10 2.16
C TYR A 64 -2.48 3.57 0.98
N SER A 65 -1.30 4.08 1.28
CA SER A 65 -0.30 4.45 0.28
C SER A 65 1.01 3.76 0.61
N TYR A 66 1.77 3.41 -0.41
CA TYR A 66 3.06 2.76 -0.25
C TYR A 66 4.02 3.20 -1.35
N GLN A 67 5.31 3.12 -1.08
CA GLN A 67 6.34 3.33 -2.09
C GLN A 67 6.83 1.99 -2.60
N VAL A 68 7.06 1.90 -3.90
CA VAL A 68 7.78 0.77 -4.49
C VAL A 68 9.22 1.22 -4.72
N ILE A 69 10.19 0.35 -4.50
CA ILE A 69 11.59 0.59 -4.84
C ILE A 69 12.05 -0.55 -5.74
N PRO A 70 12.43 -0.29 -7.00
CA PRO A 70 13.03 -1.30 -7.87
C PRO A 70 14.45 -1.63 -7.40
N PRO A 71 14.93 -2.85 -7.68
CA PRO A 71 16.30 -3.19 -7.34
C PRO A 71 17.24 -2.43 -8.27
N GLY A 72 18.19 -1.71 -7.68
CA GLY A 72 19.14 -0.86 -8.41
C GLY A 72 18.94 0.65 -8.21
N GLY A 73 17.89 1.06 -7.49
CA GLY A 73 17.58 2.49 -7.30
C GLY A 73 17.10 3.15 -8.59
N PRO A 74 16.67 4.43 -8.54
CA PRO A 74 16.32 5.14 -9.77
C PRO A 74 17.57 5.17 -10.65
N THR A 75 17.52 4.48 -11.79
CA THR A 75 18.49 4.69 -12.86
C THR A 75 18.37 6.15 -13.25
N ALA A 76 19.24 6.99 -12.68
CA ALA A 76 19.51 8.31 -13.20
C ALA A 76 20.12 8.07 -14.58
N ASP A 77 19.26 8.06 -15.60
CA ASP A 77 19.66 8.20 -16.99
C ASP A 77 20.36 9.55 -17.11
N THR A 78 21.66 9.55 -16.85
CA THR A 78 22.57 10.64 -17.20
C THR A 78 23.15 10.24 -18.54
N ALA A 79 22.37 10.45 -19.61
CA ALA A 79 22.92 10.57 -20.95
C ALA A 79 23.75 11.87 -20.98
N GLY A 80 25.08 11.71 -20.89
CA GLY A 80 26.08 12.73 -21.20
C GLY A 80 26.79 12.40 -22.49
#